data_AF-A0A0A9YHX9-F1
#
_entry.id   AF-A0A0A9YHX9-F1
#
_cell.length_a   1.000
_cell.length_b   1.000
_cell.length_c   1.000
_cell.angle_alpha   90.00
_cell.angle_beta   90.00
_cell.angle_gamma   90.00
#
_symmetry.space_group_name_H-M   'P 1'
#
loop_
_entity.id
_entity.type
_entity.pdbx_description
1 polymer ?
#
loop_
_entity_poly.entity_id
_entity_poly.type
_entity_poly.pdbx_seq_one_letter_code
_entity_poly.pdbx_strand_id
1 'polypeptide(L)'
;MWKRVHFTDLMLLELNKWMEGKRDRQKTDVHFASTSGHGVFNWRFIFNFSYYRAEKMVLMKTKLDEKPGKKRVPIVYLQVYDKERFRPDDPLGELEIDLRRIPRPEFHLLGTQFSVLNKVISPTIDIFTDRSLRGWFPFTQYTKKGRVL
;
A
#
# COMPACT_ATOMS: atom_id res chain seq x y z
N MET A 1 7.36 25.89 32.33
CA MET A 1 5.94 25.62 32.03
C MET A 1 5.90 24.54 30.96
N TRP A 2 5.68 23.28 31.36
CA TRP A 2 5.68 22.14 30.43
C TRP A 2 4.25 21.89 29.96
N LYS A 3 3.95 22.10 28.67
CA LYS A 3 2.70 21.60 28.09
C LYS A 3 2.85 20.11 27.83
N ARG A 4 2.25 19.32 28.71
CA ARG A 4 1.93 17.91 28.46
C ARG A 4 0.88 17.90 27.34
N VAL A 5 1.29 17.58 26.11
CA VAL A 5 0.35 17.29 25.03
C VAL A 5 -0.10 15.85 25.22
N HIS A 6 -1.32 15.67 25.70
CA HIS A 6 -1.99 14.38 25.65
C HIS A 6 -2.28 14.06 24.18
N PHE A 7 -1.53 13.15 23.58
CA PHE A 7 -1.95 12.51 22.33
C PHE A 7 -2.92 11.39 22.69
N THR A 8 -4.19 11.75 22.81
CA THR A 8 -5.32 10.80 22.78
C THR A 8 -6.18 11.10 21.55
N ASP A 9 -5.56 11.50 20.44
CA ASP A 9 -6.28 11.91 19.24
C ASP A 9 -6.67 10.68 18.43
N LEU A 10 -7.98 10.48 18.32
CA LEU A 10 -8.62 9.49 17.48
C LEU A 10 -8.22 9.77 16.02
N MET A 11 -7.33 8.98 15.42
CA MET A 11 -6.95 9.23 14.02
C MET A 11 -8.07 8.83 13.07
N LEU A 12 -8.29 9.63 12.02
CA LEU A 12 -9.19 9.31 10.90
C LEU A 12 -8.41 8.72 9.74
N LEU A 13 -8.33 7.39 9.70
CA LEU A 13 -7.52 6.69 8.72
C LEU A 13 -8.31 6.38 7.44
N GLU A 14 -7.72 6.74 6.29
CA GLU A 14 -8.18 6.38 4.95
C GLU A 14 -7.04 5.67 4.20
N LEU A 15 -7.34 4.51 3.60
CA LEU A 15 -6.41 3.83 2.71
C LEU A 15 -6.80 4.07 1.25
N ASN A 16 -5.84 4.59 0.49
CA ASN A 16 -5.98 4.81 -0.95
C ASN A 16 -5.11 3.79 -1.69
N LYS A 17 -5.67 3.10 -2.67
CA LYS A 17 -4.97 2.08 -3.46
C LYS A 17 -5.25 2.24 -4.95
N TRP A 18 -4.21 2.10 -5.75
CA TRP A 18 -4.34 2.03 -7.20
C TRP A 18 -3.32 1.08 -7.79
N MET A 19 -3.53 0.72 -9.05
CA MET A 19 -2.63 -0.11 -9.82
C MET A 19 -2.04 0.71 -10.96
N GLU A 20 -0.77 0.49 -11.26
CA GLU A 20 -0.02 1.25 -12.27
C GLU A 20 -0.74 1.25 -13.62
N GLY A 21 -0.93 2.44 -14.18
CA GLY A 21 -1.64 2.64 -15.45
C GLY A 21 -3.17 2.48 -15.38
N LYS A 22 -3.77 2.21 -14.21
CA LYS A 22 -5.23 2.24 -14.02
C LYS A 22 -5.64 3.61 -13.47
N ARG A 23 -6.65 4.24 -14.09
CA ARG A 23 -7.19 5.54 -13.62
C ARG A 23 -8.05 5.41 -12.36
N ASP A 24 -8.56 4.21 -12.11
CA ASP A 24 -9.42 3.90 -10.97
C ASP A 24 -8.59 3.80 -9.69
N ARG A 25 -8.64 4.86 -8.88
CA ARG A 25 -8.08 4.90 -7.54
C ARG A 25 -9.20 4.58 -6.55
N GLN A 26 -9.02 3.49 -5.81
CA GLN A 26 -10.00 3.02 -4.85
C GLN A 26 -9.61 3.50 -3.46
N LYS A 27 -10.60 3.84 -2.65
CA LYS A 27 -10.42 4.33 -1.28
C LYS A 27 -11.28 3.51 -0.34
N THR A 28 -10.83 3.34 0.90
CA THR A 28 -11.70 2.84 1.97
C THR A 28 -12.64 3.93 2.45
N ASP A 29 -13.66 3.55 3.22
CA ASP A 29 -14.30 4.49 4.12
C ASP A 29 -13.29 5.06 5.12
N VAL A 30 -13.58 6.23 5.66
CA VAL A 30 -12.79 6.83 6.74
C VAL A 30 -13.10 6.09 8.04
N HIS A 31 -12.08 5.50 8.66
CA HIS A 31 -12.25 4.79 9.91
C HIS A 31 -12.06 5.75 11.10
N PHE A 32 -13.11 5.89 11.90
CA PHE A 32 -13.12 6.71 13.12
C PHE A 32 -12.58 5.91 14.31
N ALA A 33 -11.93 6.60 15.25
CA ALA A 33 -11.49 6.01 16.52
C ALA A 33 -10.39 4.94 16.44
N SER A 34 -9.39 5.17 15.57
CA SER A 34 -8.08 4.52 15.69
C SER A 34 -7.45 4.90 17.04
N THR A 35 -7.77 4.12 18.07
CA THR A 35 -7.21 4.30 19.41
C THR A 35 -5.82 3.67 19.36
N SER A 36 -4.77 4.37 19.81
CA SER A 36 -3.37 3.92 19.76
C SER A 36 -2.76 3.71 18.36
N GLY A 37 -3.31 4.31 17.30
CA GLY A 37 -2.74 4.24 15.96
C GLY A 37 -3.03 2.92 15.21
N HIS A 38 -3.94 2.11 15.73
CA HIS A 38 -4.40 0.87 15.09
C HIS A 38 -5.72 1.11 14.33
N GLY A 39 -5.69 0.94 13.00
CA GLY A 39 -6.89 0.93 12.16
C GLY A 39 -7.18 -0.46 11.61
N VAL A 40 -8.40 -0.97 11.82
CA VAL A 40 -8.83 -2.26 11.26
C VAL A 40 -9.86 -2.02 10.16
N PHE A 41 -9.49 -2.38 8.94
CA PHE A 41 -10.34 -2.21 7.77
C PHE A 41 -10.85 -3.58 7.30
N ASN A 42 -12.17 -3.78 7.28
CA ASN A 42 -12.78 -4.93 6.61
C ASN A 42 -13.05 -4.59 5.15
N TRP A 43 -12.00 -4.27 4.39
CA TRP A 43 -12.11 -3.77 3.01
C TRP A 43 -11.46 -4.71 1.98
N ARG A 44 -11.96 -4.66 0.75
CA ARG A 44 -11.38 -5.37 -0.40
C ARG A 44 -11.21 -4.41 -1.56
N PHE A 45 -9.97 -4.25 -2.01
CA PHE A 45 -9.67 -3.55 -3.25
C PHE A 45 -9.67 -4.54 -4.42
N ILE A 46 -10.47 -4.27 -5.45
CA ILE A 46 -10.69 -5.22 -6.56
C ILE A 46 -10.23 -4.58 -7.86
N PHE A 47 -9.20 -5.16 -8.49
CA PHE A 47 -8.66 -4.70 -9.77
C PHE A 47 -8.96 -5.69 -10.88
N ASN A 48 -9.79 -5.26 -11.84
CA ASN A 48 -10.02 -6.03 -13.07
C ASN A 48 -8.95 -5.68 -14.12
N PHE A 49 -8.26 -6.69 -14.64
CA PHE A 49 -7.25 -6.56 -15.71
C PHE A 49 -7.07 -7.92 -16.42
N SER A 50 -6.52 -7.90 -17.64
CA SER A 50 -6.08 -9.12 -18.32
C SER A 50 -4.61 -9.37 -18.04
N TYR A 51 -4.20 -10.61 -17.78
CA TYR A 51 -2.80 -10.97 -17.51
C TYR A 51 -2.19 -11.75 -18.68
N TYR A 52 -1.08 -11.26 -19.21
CA TYR A 52 -0.27 -11.92 -20.23
C TYR A 52 0.86 -12.71 -19.57
N ARG A 53 0.64 -14.00 -19.36
CA ARG A 53 1.54 -14.89 -18.62
C ARG A 53 2.96 -14.95 -19.19
N ALA A 54 3.11 -15.00 -20.52
CA ALA A 54 4.42 -15.09 -21.18
C ALA A 54 5.29 -13.86 -20.91
N GLU A 55 4.67 -12.67 -20.85
CA GLU A 55 5.37 -11.40 -20.66
C GLU A 55 5.39 -10.97 -19.18
N LYS A 56 4.63 -11.65 -18.32
CA LYS A 56 4.32 -11.24 -16.95
C LYS A 56 3.86 -9.79 -16.88
N MET A 57 2.94 -9.41 -17.77
CA MET A 57 2.39 -8.05 -17.85
C MET A 57 0.88 -8.07 -17.76
N VAL A 58 0.31 -6.95 -17.36
CA VAL A 58 -1.13 -6.74 -17.31
C VAL A 58 -1.57 -5.74 -18.36
N LEU A 59 -2.75 -5.99 -18.96
CA LEU A 59 -3.43 -5.05 -19.81
C LEU A 59 -4.39 -4.22 -18.98
N MET A 60 -4.11 -2.92 -18.90
CA MET A 60 -5.05 -1.98 -18.30
C MET A 60 -5.97 -1.46 -19.39
N LYS A 61 -7.23 -1.90 -19.35
CA LYS A 61 -8.32 -1.33 -20.13
C LYS A 61 -9.46 -1.00 -19.16
N THR A 62 -9.90 0.26 -19.15
CA THR A 62 -11.17 0.64 -18.55
C THR A 62 -12.28 0.49 -19.59
N LYS A 63 -13.52 0.30 -19.14
CA LYS A 63 -14.68 0.22 -20.05
C LYS A 63 -14.83 1.49 -20.91
N LEU A 64 -14.25 2.60 -20.46
CA LEU A 64 -14.29 3.92 -21.11
C LEU A 64 -13.12 4.16 -22.08
N ASP A 65 -12.13 3.27 -22.14
CA ASP A 65 -10.98 3.47 -23.04
C ASP A 65 -11.34 3.06 -24.47
N GLU A 66 -11.49 4.07 -25.34
CA GLU A 66 -11.67 3.91 -26.79
C GLU A 66 -10.44 3.30 -27.47
N LYS A 67 -9.25 3.51 -26.89
CA LYS A 67 -7.99 2.97 -27.40
C LYS A 67 -7.68 1.61 -26.77
N PRO A 68 -6.97 0.72 -27.48
CA PRO A 68 -6.47 -0.51 -26.88
C PRO A 68 -5.61 -0.21 -25.65
N GLY A 69 -5.82 -0.97 -24.58
CA GLY A 69 -5.06 -0.84 -23.34
C GLY A 69 -3.57 -1.00 -23.56
N LYS A 70 -2.74 -0.40 -22.71
CA LYS A 70 -1.28 -0.59 -22.74
C LYS A 70 -0.87 -1.71 -21.80
N LYS A 71 0.08 -2.54 -22.22
CA LYS A 71 0.72 -3.51 -21.33
C LYS A 71 1.58 -2.76 -20.31
N ARG A 72 1.50 -3.20 -19.05
CA ARG A 72 2.17 -2.60 -17.90
C ARG A 72 2.71 -3.68 -16.97
N VAL A 73 3.71 -3.32 -16.19
CA VAL A 73 4.09 -4.09 -15.01
C VAL A 73 2.94 -3.98 -13.99
N PRO A 74 2.52 -5.09 -13.35
CA PRO A 74 1.46 -5.06 -12.35
C PRO A 74 1.98 -4.52 -11.00
N ILE A 75 2.26 -3.22 -10.95
CA ILE A 75 2.63 -2.54 -9.70
C ILE A 75 1.36 -2.03 -9.02
N VAL A 76 1.29 -2.19 -7.71
CA VAL A 76 0.21 -1.69 -6.86
C VAL A 76 0.80 -0.71 -5.86
N TYR A 77 0.13 0.43 -5.71
CA TYR A 77 0.48 1.47 -4.76
C TYR A 77 -0.60 1.57 -3.70
N LEU A 78 -0.18 1.69 -2.43
CA LEU A 78 -1.03 1.96 -1.29
C LEU A 78 -0.50 3.20 -0.58
N GLN A 79 -1.41 4.02 -0.09
CA GLN A 79 -1.11 5.15 0.78
C GLN A 79 -2.11 5.18 1.92
N VAL A 80 -1.61 5.50 3.12
CA VAL A 80 -2.43 5.73 4.30
C VAL A 80 -2.44 7.23 4.60
N TYR A 81 -3.63 7.77 4.89
CA TYR A 81 -3.83 9.17 5.21
C TYR A 81 -4.44 9.32 6.60
N ASP A 82 -4.09 10.42 7.28
CA ASP A 82 -4.80 10.92 8.45
C ASP A 82 -5.59 12.16 8.05
N LYS A 83 -6.92 12.05 8.06
CA LYS A 83 -7.82 13.11 7.61
C LYS A 83 -8.00 14.26 8.61
N GLU A 84 -7.56 14.10 9.85
CA GLU A 84 -7.60 15.18 10.85
C GLU A 84 -6.31 16.00 10.89
N ARG A 85 -5.28 15.58 10.14
CA ARG A 85 -4.01 16.30 10.12
C ARG A 85 -4.16 17.63 9.37
N PHE A 86 -3.41 18.64 9.84
CA PHE A 86 -3.31 19.98 9.23
C PHE A 86 -2.92 19.98 7.73
N ARG A 87 -2.39 18.86 7.24
CA ARG A 87 -2.08 18.60 5.82
C ARG A 87 -2.73 17.28 5.39
N PRO A 88 -4.04 17.28 5.08
CA PRO A 88 -4.78 16.06 4.79
C PRO A 88 -4.39 15.38 3.46
N ASP A 89 -3.62 16.08 2.62
CA ASP A 89 -3.10 15.57 1.34
C ASP A 89 -1.70 14.95 1.44
N ASP A 90 -1.02 15.07 2.58
CA ASP A 90 0.28 14.41 2.83
C ASP A 90 0.02 13.00 3.42
N PRO A 91 0.39 11.91 2.74
CA PRO A 91 0.17 10.56 3.28
C PRO A 91 1.04 10.32 4.54
N LEU A 92 0.48 9.61 5.53
CA LEU A 92 1.23 9.09 6.67
C LEU A 92 2.31 8.10 6.24
N GLY A 93 2.07 7.35 5.17
CA GLY A 93 3.00 6.38 4.63
C GLY A 93 2.56 5.84 3.29
N GLU A 94 3.52 5.29 2.56
CA GLU A 94 3.34 4.76 1.19
C GLU A 94 3.96 3.36 1.06
N LEU A 95 3.34 2.53 0.24
CA LEU A 95 3.80 1.17 -0.07
C LEU A 95 3.64 0.91 -1.56
N GLU A 96 4.72 0.49 -2.20
CA GLU A 96 4.78 0.08 -3.61
C GLU A 96 5.12 -1.41 -3.69
N ILE A 97 4.32 -2.18 -4.44
CA ILE A 97 4.50 -3.62 -4.61
C ILE A 97 4.43 -4.00 -6.09
N ASP A 98 5.52 -4.56 -6.63
CA ASP A 98 5.48 -5.32 -7.89
C ASP A 98 4.88 -6.71 -7.61
N LEU A 99 3.69 -6.99 -8.13
CA LEU A 99 2.96 -8.23 -7.88
C LEU A 99 3.66 -9.50 -8.38
N ARG A 100 4.71 -9.37 -9.20
CA ARG A 100 5.54 -10.49 -9.69
C ARG A 100 6.69 -10.82 -8.75
N ARG A 101 7.05 -9.88 -7.88
CA ARG A 101 8.25 -9.91 -7.03
C ARG A 101 7.95 -9.35 -5.64
N ILE A 102 6.89 -9.85 -5.03
CA ILE A 102 6.45 -9.41 -3.71
C ILE A 102 7.46 -9.93 -2.67
N PRO A 103 8.07 -9.06 -1.84
CA PRO A 103 8.86 -9.51 -0.71
C PRO A 103 8.00 -10.37 0.22
N ARG A 104 8.55 -11.43 0.82
CA ARG A 104 7.77 -12.20 1.80
C ARG A 104 7.33 -11.29 2.94
N PRO A 105 6.03 -11.28 3.28
CA PRO A 105 5.52 -10.46 4.35
C PRO A 105 6.01 -10.99 5.69
N GLU A 106 6.09 -10.10 6.68
CA GLU A 106 6.43 -10.48 8.04
C GLU A 106 5.18 -11.06 8.74
N PHE A 107 5.36 -12.11 9.55
CA PHE A 107 4.26 -12.73 10.31
C PHE A 107 4.21 -12.26 11.76
N HIS A 108 5.26 -11.62 12.25
CA HIS A 108 5.36 -11.09 13.62
C HIS A 108 5.68 -9.59 13.59
N LEU A 109 4.90 -8.80 14.34
CA LEU A 109 5.08 -7.34 14.47
C LEU A 109 6.36 -6.94 15.25
N LEU A 110 7.08 -7.91 15.83
CA LEU A 110 8.24 -7.69 16.71
C LEU A 110 9.57 -7.48 15.95
N GLY A 111 9.56 -7.52 14.61
CA GLY A 111 10.77 -7.57 13.77
C GLY A 111 11.07 -6.34 12.91
N THR A 112 10.37 -5.22 13.09
CA THR A 112 10.40 -4.05 12.18
C THR A 112 11.77 -3.36 12.03
N GLN A 113 12.80 -3.81 12.75
CA GLN A 113 14.17 -3.30 12.61
C GLN A 113 15.06 -4.09 11.62
N PHE A 114 14.64 -5.26 11.11
CA PHE A 114 15.60 -6.21 10.51
C PHE A 114 15.51 -6.47 8.98
N SER A 115 14.50 -5.96 8.26
CA SER A 115 14.27 -6.40 6.86
C SER A 115 14.86 -5.49 5.77
N VAL A 116 15.41 -4.32 6.08
CA VAL A 116 16.06 -3.45 5.07
C VAL A 116 17.42 -3.97 4.62
N LEU A 117 18.14 -4.70 5.47
CA LEU A 117 19.47 -5.24 5.15
C LEU A 117 19.43 -6.46 4.22
N ASN A 118 18.30 -7.17 4.10
CA ASN A 118 18.18 -8.40 3.30
C ASN A 118 17.47 -8.22 1.95
N LYS A 119 17.26 -6.97 1.51
CA LYS A 119 16.44 -6.62 0.33
C LYS A 119 17.00 -7.10 -1.01
N VAL A 120 18.27 -7.54 -1.05
CA VAL A 120 18.96 -7.91 -2.30
C VAL A 120 18.87 -9.42 -2.61
N ILE A 121 18.62 -10.30 -1.62
CA ILE A 121 18.75 -11.77 -1.80
C ILE A 121 17.50 -12.55 -1.34
N SER A 122 16.55 -11.90 -0.67
CA SER A 122 15.38 -12.61 -0.13
C SER A 122 14.45 -13.13 -1.25
N PRO A 123 13.98 -14.39 -1.19
CA PRO A 123 13.10 -14.94 -2.19
C PRO A 123 11.80 -14.13 -2.29
N THR A 124 11.42 -13.76 -3.50
CA THR A 124 10.18 -13.02 -3.79
C THR A 124 9.07 -13.96 -4.24
N ILE A 125 7.83 -13.55 -3.99
CA ILE A 125 6.61 -14.26 -4.38
C ILE A 125 6.02 -13.61 -5.64
N ASP A 126 5.60 -14.43 -6.60
CA ASP A 126 4.86 -14.01 -7.79
C ASP A 126 3.38 -14.38 -7.59
N ILE A 127 2.52 -13.39 -7.35
CA ILE A 127 1.10 -13.64 -7.03
C ILE A 127 0.33 -14.29 -8.19
N PHE A 128 0.87 -14.23 -9.41
CA PHE A 128 0.28 -14.88 -10.57
C PHE A 128 0.60 -16.38 -10.63
N THR A 129 1.55 -16.84 -9.81
CA THR A 129 1.83 -18.25 -9.56
C THR A 129 1.23 -18.67 -8.21
N ASP A 130 1.51 -17.90 -7.15
CA ASP A 130 0.99 -18.09 -5.80
C ASP A 130 -0.30 -17.27 -5.59
N ARG A 131 -1.46 -17.92 -5.62
CA ARG A 131 -2.76 -17.25 -5.73
C ARG A 131 -3.13 -16.32 -4.55
N SER A 132 -2.49 -16.46 -3.39
CA SER A 132 -2.82 -15.67 -2.20
C SER A 132 -1.63 -15.52 -1.28
N LEU A 133 -1.53 -14.34 -0.64
CA LEU A 133 -0.49 -14.01 0.32
C LEU A 133 -1.12 -13.31 1.53
N ARG A 134 -0.68 -13.66 2.74
CA ARG A 134 -1.12 -13.04 3.99
C ARG A 134 0.09 -12.69 4.85
N GLY A 135 0.07 -11.51 5.45
CA GLY A 135 1.05 -11.05 6.42
C GLY A 135 1.13 -9.54 6.46
N TRP A 136 2.13 -9.01 7.15
CA TRP A 136 2.33 -7.59 7.37
C TRP A 136 3.32 -7.01 6.35
N PHE A 137 2.98 -5.83 5.82
CA PHE A 137 3.85 -5.05 4.94
C PHE A 137 4.07 -3.67 5.55
N PRO A 138 5.33 -3.21 5.70
CA PRO A 138 5.61 -1.88 6.23
C PRO A 138 5.30 -0.81 5.19
N PHE A 139 4.68 0.28 5.63
CA PHE A 139 4.57 1.51 4.84
C PHE A 139 5.78 2.38 5.17
N THR A 140 6.32 3.09 4.17
CA THR A 140 7.46 4.00 4.36
C THR A 140 7.00 5.45 4.36
N GLN A 141 7.58 6.28 5.23
CA GLN A 141 7.30 7.72 5.26
C GLN A 141 8.49 8.50 4.68
N TYR A 142 8.20 9.42 3.75
CA TYR A 142 9.19 10.37 3.27
C TYR A 142 9.24 11.57 4.24
N THR A 143 10.31 11.67 5.02
CA THR A 143 10.57 12.89 5.80
C THR A 143 11.52 13.81 5.02
N LYS A 144 11.54 15.11 5.32
CA LYS A 144 12.51 16.07 4.74
C LYS A 144 13.99 15.69 5.00
N LYS A 145 14.26 14.67 5.83
CA LYS A 145 15.59 14.11 6.10
C LYS A 145 15.88 12.80 5.34
N GLY A 146 15.00 12.37 4.43
CA GLY A 146 15.09 11.09 3.71
C GLY A 146 14.00 10.09 4.11
N ARG A 147 14.00 8.91 3.45
CA ARG A 147 13.07 7.81 3.75
C ARG A 147 13.32 7.28 5.17
N VAL A 148 12.28 7.28 6.00
CA VAL A 148 12.29 6.63 7.33
C VAL A 148 11.20 5.56 7.32
N LEU A 149 11.52 4.40 7.89
CA LEU A 149 10.61 3.26 8.04
C LEU A 149 9.57 3.53 9.13
#